data_AF-A0A962HC74-F1
#
_entry.id   AF-A0A962HC74-F1
#
_cell.length_a   1.000
_cell.length_b   1.000
_cell.length_c   1.000
_cell.angle_alpha   90.00
_cell.angle_beta   90.00
_cell.angle_gamma   90.00
#
_symmetry.space_group_name_H-M   'P 1'
#
loop_
_entity.id
_entity.type
_entity.pdbx_description
1 polymer ?
#
loop_
_entity_poly.entity_id
_entity_poly.type
_entity_poly.pdbx_seq_one_letter_code
_entity_poly.pdbx_strand_id
1 'polypeptide(L)'
;MKVFRIFAAIPAILIWLAMSNASMAAQVQPPWLAMANPNFGLVAGSIVRVQAEPPAVIFLISEALRGDASGEMQLLVDRVWLSQIAPGEGYLALYTDLEPAPLKPRKVLRVPERARLMSFEGVNLSLFRDTPEWREGLLANPLERAAATDYRQQVFAGLQAHDPQWQDLWSGELALRLQRLSPYSAEELALVRQFVLAPQSPATARARLLQTAFDRSPLLGENWYVEAAARILGQTAPRYDSAVGDDQLSYTVLQILAAHPDAVDSRVVEPWLAGVPAIAEAAALILRAQSPEQEREALDRTLSRSLLPAVTRDFLKQHRQRLPMTAADHTQ
;
A
#
# COMPACT_ATOMS: atom_id res chain seq x y z
N MET A 1 13.57 0.93 -70.19
CA MET A 1 12.57 0.08 -69.51
C MET A 1 13.19 -0.36 -68.18
N LYS A 2 12.84 0.22 -67.00
CA LYS A 2 11.65 -0.09 -66.18
C LYS A 2 11.52 -1.63 -65.99
N VAL A 3 11.65 -2.23 -64.81
CA VAL A 3 11.07 -1.87 -63.50
C VAL A 3 11.62 -2.78 -62.36
N PHE A 4 11.89 -2.12 -61.23
CA PHE A 4 11.75 -2.50 -59.81
C PHE A 4 12.61 -3.55 -59.07
N ARG A 5 13.35 -2.97 -58.11
CA ARG A 5 13.80 -3.48 -56.81
C ARG A 5 12.64 -4.08 -56.00
N ILE A 6 12.88 -5.19 -55.29
CA ILE A 6 12.15 -5.53 -54.07
C ILE A 6 13.18 -5.61 -52.95
N PHE A 7 13.17 -4.55 -52.15
CA PHE A 7 13.87 -4.44 -50.89
C PHE A 7 13.31 -5.45 -49.88
N ALA A 8 14.20 -5.96 -49.05
CA ALA A 8 13.90 -6.65 -47.81
C ALA A 8 12.90 -5.84 -46.97
N ALA A 9 11.68 -6.35 -46.87
CA ALA A 9 10.76 -6.05 -45.78
C ALA A 9 10.70 -7.28 -44.89
N ILE A 10 10.46 -7.06 -43.59
CA ILE A 10 10.44 -8.02 -42.47
C ILE A 10 11.72 -7.89 -41.64
N PRO A 11 11.75 -6.87 -40.75
CA PRO A 11 11.39 -7.18 -39.36
C PRO A 11 10.53 -6.07 -38.74
N ALA A 12 9.23 -6.04 -39.05
CA ALA A 12 8.29 -5.10 -38.41
C ALA A 12 7.18 -5.82 -37.62
N ILE A 13 7.04 -7.13 -37.74
CA ILE A 13 5.92 -7.89 -37.15
C ILE A 13 6.24 -8.42 -35.74
N LEU A 14 7.52 -8.61 -35.39
CA LEU A 14 7.92 -9.09 -34.06
C LEU A 14 7.97 -7.98 -32.98
N ILE A 15 8.07 -6.71 -33.37
CA ILE A 15 8.01 -5.58 -32.42
C ILE A 15 6.55 -5.23 -32.05
N TRP A 16 5.59 -5.52 -32.93
CA TRP A 16 4.15 -5.32 -32.65
C TRP A 16 3.54 -6.40 -31.73
N LEU A 17 4.11 -7.60 -31.71
CA LEU A 17 3.68 -8.66 -30.78
C LEU A 17 4.29 -8.51 -29.36
N ALA A 18 5.38 -7.76 -29.21
CA ALA A 18 5.96 -7.45 -27.91
C ALA A 18 5.26 -6.25 -27.21
N MET A 19 4.57 -5.38 -27.96
CA MET A 19 3.83 -4.24 -27.40
C MET A 19 2.34 -4.52 -27.13
N SER A 20 1.79 -5.63 -27.61
CA SER A 20 0.40 -6.03 -27.34
C SER A 20 0.24 -6.90 -26.09
N ASN A 21 1.36 -7.34 -25.49
CA ASN A 21 1.40 -8.02 -24.19
C ASN A 21 1.89 -7.11 -23.05
N ALA A 22 1.92 -5.79 -23.27
CA ALA A 22 1.82 -4.82 -22.19
C ALA A 22 0.40 -4.93 -21.59
N SER A 23 0.21 -6.02 -20.85
CA SER A 23 -0.59 -6.07 -19.63
C SER A 23 -1.56 -4.91 -19.50
N MET A 24 -2.83 -5.14 -19.83
CA MET A 24 -3.92 -4.42 -19.17
C MET A 24 -3.84 -4.75 -17.68
N ALA A 25 -2.90 -4.12 -16.98
CA ALA A 25 -3.02 -3.92 -15.55
C ALA A 25 -4.32 -3.15 -15.40
N ALA A 26 -5.34 -3.79 -14.81
CA ALA A 26 -6.60 -3.13 -14.54
C ALA A 26 -6.28 -1.82 -13.81
N GLN A 27 -6.68 -0.69 -14.39
CA GLN A 27 -6.39 0.62 -13.82
C GLN A 27 -6.97 0.64 -12.40
N VAL A 28 -6.10 0.84 -11.40
CA VAL A 28 -6.52 0.89 -9.99
C VAL A 28 -7.53 2.02 -9.83
N GLN A 29 -8.72 1.69 -9.33
CA GLN A 29 -9.82 2.62 -9.17
C GLN A 29 -9.75 3.32 -7.80
N PRO A 30 -10.17 4.59 -7.69
CA PRO A 30 -10.34 5.27 -6.41
C PRO A 30 -11.27 4.48 -5.47
N PRO A 31 -10.99 4.44 -4.16
CA PRO A 31 -11.66 3.51 -3.25
C PRO A 31 -13.18 3.71 -3.17
N TRP A 32 -13.70 4.94 -3.21
CA TRP A 32 -15.16 5.16 -3.23
C TRP A 32 -15.82 4.51 -4.44
N LEU A 33 -15.17 4.61 -5.60
CA LEU A 33 -15.68 4.00 -6.83
C LEU A 33 -15.59 2.47 -6.75
N ALA A 34 -14.49 1.95 -6.22
CA ALA A 34 -14.28 0.50 -6.08
C ALA A 34 -15.28 -0.13 -5.09
N MET A 35 -15.54 0.51 -3.95
CA MET A 35 -16.49 0.06 -2.93
C MET A 35 -17.95 0.10 -3.38
N ALA A 36 -18.28 0.94 -4.36
CA ALA A 36 -19.62 1.04 -4.94
C ALA A 36 -19.95 -0.07 -5.94
N ASN A 37 -19.09 -1.07 -6.11
CA ASN A 37 -19.34 -2.19 -7.01
C ASN A 37 -20.69 -2.86 -6.66
N PRO A 38 -21.60 -3.03 -7.63
CA PRO A 38 -22.92 -3.64 -7.38
C PRO A 38 -22.85 -5.10 -6.94
N ASN A 39 -21.69 -5.75 -7.14
CA ASN A 39 -21.44 -7.12 -6.71
C ASN A 39 -21.07 -7.26 -5.23
N PHE A 40 -20.90 -6.16 -4.51
CA PHE A 40 -20.60 -6.18 -3.08
C PHE A 40 -21.86 -5.94 -2.26
N GLY A 41 -22.00 -6.71 -1.19
CA GLY A 41 -23.01 -6.49 -0.16
C GLY A 41 -22.51 -5.50 0.88
N LEU A 42 -23.42 -4.71 1.45
CA LEU A 42 -23.16 -3.82 2.57
C LEU A 42 -24.20 -4.11 3.66
N VAL A 43 -23.71 -4.48 4.85
CA VAL A 43 -24.56 -4.80 6.00
C VAL A 43 -24.13 -4.00 7.22
N ALA A 44 -25.09 -3.59 8.03
CA ALA A 44 -24.85 -3.07 9.37
C ALA A 44 -25.12 -4.16 10.41
N GLY A 45 -24.37 -4.15 11.50
CA GLY A 45 -24.50 -5.16 12.54
C GLY A 45 -23.40 -5.09 13.58
N SER A 46 -23.20 -6.19 14.29
CA SER A 46 -22.20 -6.29 15.34
C SER A 46 -21.39 -7.57 15.24
N ILE A 47 -20.14 -7.51 15.72
CA ILE A 47 -19.26 -8.67 15.75
C ILE A 47 -19.53 -9.45 17.03
N VAL A 48 -19.98 -10.69 16.86
CA VAL A 48 -20.30 -11.60 17.98
C VAL A 48 -19.01 -12.22 18.53
N ARG A 49 -18.14 -12.69 17.63
CA ARG A 49 -16.84 -13.29 17.99
C ARG A 49 -15.87 -13.27 16.83
N VAL A 50 -14.59 -13.38 17.16
CA VAL A 50 -13.48 -13.53 16.20
C VAL A 50 -13.00 -14.99 16.24
N GLN A 51 -12.76 -15.58 15.07
CA GLN A 51 -12.29 -16.95 14.90
C GLN A 51 -10.89 -16.95 14.28
N ALA A 52 -9.98 -17.74 14.84
CA ALA A 52 -8.59 -17.81 14.37
C ALA A 52 -8.41 -18.75 13.17
N GLU A 53 -9.21 -19.82 13.08
CA GLU A 53 -9.09 -20.87 12.06
C GLU A 53 -10.46 -21.39 11.58
N PRO A 54 -10.86 -21.15 10.32
CA PRO A 54 -10.23 -20.17 9.42
C PRO A 54 -10.33 -18.75 10.00
N PRO A 55 -9.37 -17.84 9.70
CA PRO A 55 -9.45 -16.44 10.08
C PRO A 55 -10.77 -15.79 9.61
N ALA A 56 -11.64 -15.46 10.57
CA ALA A 56 -12.97 -14.94 10.27
C ALA A 56 -13.55 -14.14 11.44
N VAL A 57 -14.55 -13.32 11.12
CA VAL A 57 -15.42 -12.69 12.12
C VAL A 57 -16.84 -13.24 11.96
N ILE A 58 -17.49 -13.51 13.08
CA ILE A 58 -18.90 -13.88 13.11
C ILE A 58 -19.70 -12.59 13.32
N PHE A 59 -20.47 -12.23 12.31
CA PHE A 59 -21.17 -10.96 12.22
C PHE A 59 -22.68 -11.19 12.32
N LEU A 60 -23.32 -10.56 13.29
CA LEU A 60 -24.77 -10.56 13.42
C LEU A 60 -25.33 -9.34 12.68
N ILE A 61 -26.03 -9.59 11.58
CA ILE A 61 -26.60 -8.56 10.72
C ILE A 61 -27.86 -8.00 11.39
N SER A 62 -27.86 -6.69 11.64
CA SER A 62 -29.05 -5.95 12.07
C SER A 62 -29.80 -5.35 10.89
N GLU A 63 -29.10 -4.99 9.81
CA GLU A 63 -29.68 -4.32 8.64
C GLU A 63 -28.88 -4.64 7.36
N ALA A 64 -29.58 -4.94 6.27
CA ALA A 64 -28.98 -5.03 4.94
C ALA A 64 -29.14 -3.67 4.23
N LEU A 65 -28.02 -2.98 4.01
CA LEU A 65 -27.99 -1.67 3.33
C LEU A 65 -27.85 -1.82 1.81
N ARG A 66 -27.15 -2.86 1.36
CA ARG A 66 -27.04 -3.27 -0.04
C ARG A 66 -27.00 -4.79 -0.12
N GLY A 67 -27.93 -5.37 -0.85
CA GLY A 67 -28.12 -6.83 -0.93
C GLY A 67 -29.26 -7.33 -0.04
N ASP A 68 -29.31 -8.63 0.21
CA ASP A 68 -30.42 -9.35 0.84
C ASP A 68 -30.00 -10.23 2.04
N ALA A 69 -28.77 -10.09 2.52
CA ALA A 69 -28.26 -10.91 3.62
C ALA A 69 -28.95 -10.59 4.96
N SER A 70 -29.15 -11.62 5.79
CA SER A 70 -29.76 -11.50 7.13
C SER A 70 -29.23 -12.57 8.07
N GLY A 71 -29.42 -12.36 9.38
CA GLY A 71 -29.00 -13.29 10.41
C GLY A 71 -27.50 -13.25 10.72
N GLU A 72 -26.95 -14.40 11.10
CA GLU A 72 -25.52 -14.55 11.39
C GLU A 72 -24.75 -14.91 10.12
N MET A 73 -23.64 -14.21 9.87
CA MET A 73 -22.77 -14.42 8.73
C MET A 73 -21.32 -14.60 9.18
N GLN A 74 -20.62 -15.58 8.61
CA GLN A 74 -19.18 -15.69 8.75
C GLN A 74 -18.51 -14.88 7.64
N LEU A 75 -17.69 -13.91 8.03
CA LEU A 75 -16.91 -13.08 7.12
C LEU A 75 -15.43 -13.43 7.24
N LEU A 76 -14.86 -14.00 6.19
CA LEU A 76 -13.44 -14.31 6.09
C LEU A 76 -12.61 -13.00 6.05
N VAL A 77 -11.48 -13.01 6.75
CA VAL A 77 -10.56 -11.87 6.84
C VAL A 77 -9.12 -12.37 6.97
N ASP A 78 -8.13 -11.62 6.50
CA ASP A 78 -6.74 -12.01 6.72
C ASP A 78 -6.37 -12.01 8.22
N ARG A 79 -5.56 -13.01 8.61
CA ARG A 79 -5.16 -13.22 10.01
C ARG A 79 -4.54 -11.98 10.68
N VAL A 80 -3.87 -11.13 9.89
CA VAL A 80 -3.22 -9.90 10.36
C VAL A 80 -4.21 -8.89 10.95
N TRP A 81 -5.48 -8.93 10.54
CA TRP A 81 -6.50 -7.98 11.00
C TRP A 81 -7.24 -8.45 12.26
N LEU A 82 -7.16 -9.74 12.63
CA LEU A 82 -7.92 -10.28 13.75
C LEU A 82 -7.65 -9.56 15.08
N SER A 83 -6.43 -9.06 15.29
CA SER A 83 -6.04 -8.32 16.50
C SER A 83 -6.58 -6.88 16.54
N GLN A 84 -7.05 -6.35 15.41
CA GLN A 84 -7.55 -4.98 15.26
C GLN A 84 -9.09 -4.91 15.34
N ILE A 85 -9.75 -6.06 15.48
CA ILE A 85 -11.20 -6.17 15.44
C ILE A 85 -11.73 -6.43 16.85
N ALA A 86 -12.64 -5.58 17.32
CA ALA A 86 -13.27 -5.70 18.63
C ALA A 86 -14.70 -6.27 18.52
N PRO A 87 -15.07 -7.32 19.28
CA PRO A 87 -16.46 -7.74 19.42
C PRO A 87 -17.35 -6.65 20.06
N GLY A 88 -18.63 -6.66 19.72
CA GLY A 88 -19.68 -5.87 20.38
C GLY A 88 -19.88 -4.43 19.91
N GLU A 89 -18.97 -3.84 19.12
CA GLU A 89 -19.22 -2.54 18.48
C GLU A 89 -20.18 -2.68 17.28
N GLY A 90 -20.85 -1.57 16.94
CA GLY A 90 -21.66 -1.44 15.71
C GLY A 90 -20.77 -1.14 14.51
N TYR A 91 -20.90 -1.94 13.45
CA TYR A 91 -20.07 -1.88 12.26
C TYR A 91 -20.90 -1.91 10.97
N LEU A 92 -20.31 -1.34 9.92
CA LEU A 92 -20.68 -1.52 8.53
C LEU A 92 -19.65 -2.44 7.88
N ALA A 93 -20.09 -3.60 7.40
CA ALA A 93 -19.25 -4.56 6.71
C ALA A 93 -19.57 -4.56 5.22
N LEU A 94 -18.56 -4.24 4.40
CA LEU A 94 -18.62 -4.41 2.95
C LEU A 94 -17.98 -5.74 2.58
N TYR A 95 -18.71 -6.60 1.87
CA TYR A 95 -18.27 -7.96 1.61
C TYR A 95 -18.61 -8.41 0.19
N THR A 96 -17.96 -9.49 -0.24
CA THR A 96 -18.38 -10.27 -1.41
C THR A 96 -18.58 -11.72 -1.00
N ASP A 97 -19.63 -12.34 -1.49
CA ASP A 97 -19.83 -13.80 -1.47
C ASP A 97 -19.63 -14.41 -2.87
N LEU A 98 -19.12 -13.63 -3.82
CA LEU A 98 -18.87 -14.09 -5.18
C LEU A 98 -17.45 -14.62 -5.35
N GLU A 99 -17.34 -15.80 -5.98
CA GLU A 99 -16.06 -16.41 -6.35
C GLU A 99 -16.03 -16.78 -7.83
N PRO A 100 -14.86 -16.73 -8.49
CA PRO A 100 -14.70 -17.29 -9.83
C PRO A 100 -15.05 -18.79 -9.85
N ALA A 101 -15.84 -19.21 -10.83
CA ALA A 101 -16.21 -20.62 -10.98
C ALA A 101 -14.94 -21.46 -11.25
N PRO A 102 -14.69 -22.56 -10.51
CA PRO A 102 -13.43 -23.31 -10.60
C PRO A 102 -13.06 -23.78 -12.01
N LEU A 103 -14.07 -24.15 -12.80
CA LEU A 103 -13.89 -24.67 -14.17
C LEU A 103 -14.10 -23.61 -15.25
N LYS A 104 -14.58 -22.40 -14.89
CA LYS A 104 -14.86 -21.29 -15.81
C LYS A 104 -14.57 -19.96 -15.11
N PRO A 105 -13.30 -19.53 -14.98
CA PRO A 105 -12.92 -18.36 -14.19
C PRO A 105 -13.57 -17.03 -14.64
N ARG A 106 -14.13 -16.98 -15.86
CA ARG A 106 -14.89 -15.83 -16.37
C ARG A 106 -16.34 -15.77 -15.86
N LYS A 107 -16.82 -16.80 -15.17
CA LYS A 107 -18.14 -16.84 -14.53
C LYS A 107 -17.95 -16.70 -13.03
N VAL A 108 -18.84 -15.98 -12.38
CA VAL A 108 -18.88 -15.84 -10.92
C VAL A 108 -20.01 -16.70 -10.35
N LEU A 109 -19.79 -17.28 -9.18
CA LEU A 109 -20.76 -18.05 -8.40
C LEU A 109 -20.95 -17.38 -7.05
N ARG A 110 -22.18 -17.37 -6.55
CA ARG A 110 -22.50 -16.94 -5.20
C ARG A 110 -22.29 -18.09 -4.23
N VAL A 111 -21.40 -17.91 -3.26
CA VAL A 111 -21.01 -18.88 -2.23
C VAL A 111 -21.04 -18.18 -0.86
N PRO A 112 -22.22 -18.06 -0.23
CA PRO A 112 -22.39 -17.30 1.03
C PRO A 112 -21.47 -17.75 2.17
N GLU A 113 -21.15 -19.04 2.24
CA GLU A 113 -20.25 -19.65 3.23
C GLU A 113 -18.79 -19.15 3.10
N ARG A 114 -18.45 -18.52 1.98
CA ARG A 114 -17.13 -17.92 1.69
C ARG A 114 -17.20 -16.41 1.56
N ALA A 115 -18.21 -15.80 2.16
CA ALA A 115 -18.28 -14.35 2.26
C ALA A 115 -17.00 -13.81 2.91
N ARG A 116 -16.41 -12.78 2.30
CA ARG A 116 -15.14 -12.20 2.75
C ARG A 116 -15.22 -10.68 2.79
N LEU A 117 -14.53 -10.09 3.75
CA LEU A 117 -14.31 -8.65 3.77
C LEU A 117 -13.39 -8.26 2.61
N MET A 118 -13.67 -7.11 2.02
CA MET A 118 -12.91 -6.58 0.90
C MET A 118 -11.77 -5.68 1.36
N SER A 119 -10.75 -5.52 0.51
CA SER A 119 -9.70 -4.51 0.63
C SER A 119 -9.62 -3.70 -0.67
N PHE A 120 -9.30 -2.42 -0.55
CA PHE A 120 -9.19 -1.48 -1.67
C PHE A 120 -7.96 -0.59 -1.50
N GLU A 121 -7.56 0.09 -2.57
CA GLU A 121 -6.50 1.11 -2.47
C GLU A 121 -7.00 2.26 -1.58
N GLY A 122 -6.47 2.40 -0.37
CA GLY A 122 -7.00 3.33 0.64
C GLY A 122 -7.85 2.68 1.72
N VAL A 123 -8.14 1.38 1.65
CA VAL A 123 -8.95 0.67 2.65
C VAL A 123 -8.37 -0.72 2.86
N ASN A 124 -7.63 -0.90 3.95
CA ASN A 124 -6.98 -2.18 4.23
C ASN A 124 -7.97 -3.26 4.69
N LEU A 125 -9.04 -2.85 5.38
CA LEU A 125 -10.13 -3.71 5.84
C LEU A 125 -11.46 -2.97 5.71
N SER A 126 -12.39 -3.48 4.92
CA SER A 126 -13.71 -2.86 4.71
C SER A 126 -14.74 -3.19 5.79
N LEU A 127 -14.31 -2.99 7.02
CA LEU A 127 -15.10 -3.08 8.24
C LEU A 127 -14.99 -1.74 8.95
N PHE A 128 -16.05 -0.95 8.87
CA PHE A 128 -16.09 0.45 9.31
C PHE A 128 -16.97 0.58 10.54
N ARG A 129 -16.69 1.54 11.43
CA ARG A 129 -17.63 1.85 12.51
C ARG A 129 -18.94 2.36 11.92
N ASP A 130 -20.08 1.93 12.46
CA ASP A 130 -21.39 2.42 12.03
C ASP A 130 -21.63 3.83 12.57
N THR A 131 -21.07 4.81 11.86
CA THR A 131 -21.30 6.23 12.10
C THR A 131 -22.11 6.83 10.94
N PRO A 132 -22.82 7.95 11.17
CA PRO A 132 -23.56 8.64 10.11
C PRO A 132 -22.69 8.95 8.89
N GLU A 133 -21.43 9.35 9.11
CA GLU A 133 -20.49 9.73 8.05
C GLU A 133 -20.12 8.53 7.17
N TRP A 134 -19.82 7.37 7.77
CA TRP A 134 -19.55 6.15 7.01
C TRP A 134 -20.79 5.63 6.28
N ARG A 135 -21.95 5.70 6.92
CA ARG A 135 -23.21 5.24 6.32
C ARG A 135 -23.60 6.09 5.12
N GLU A 136 -23.59 7.42 5.24
CA GLU A 136 -23.79 8.35 4.13
C GLU A 136 -22.69 8.18 3.06
N GLY A 137 -21.45 8.00 3.51
CA GLY A 137 -20.29 7.62 2.72
C GLY A 137 -20.58 6.47 1.76
N LEU A 138 -20.83 5.28 2.30
CA LEU A 138 -20.91 4.03 1.56
C LEU A 138 -22.20 3.89 0.74
N LEU A 139 -23.25 4.65 1.07
CA LEU A 139 -24.53 4.64 0.36
C LEU A 139 -24.63 5.65 -0.78
N ALA A 140 -23.83 6.72 -0.76
CA ALA A 140 -23.89 7.72 -1.82
C ALA A 140 -23.36 7.19 -3.16
N ASN A 141 -23.85 7.78 -4.25
CA ASN A 141 -23.31 7.53 -5.57
C ASN A 141 -21.87 8.09 -5.67
N PRO A 142 -20.84 7.25 -5.91
CA PRO A 142 -19.45 7.69 -5.91
C PRO A 142 -19.12 8.66 -7.05
N LEU A 143 -19.86 8.61 -8.17
CA LEU A 143 -19.66 9.49 -9.31
C LEU A 143 -20.22 10.88 -9.03
N GLU A 144 -21.41 10.94 -8.42
CA GLU A 144 -22.01 12.21 -7.99
C GLU A 144 -21.16 12.87 -6.91
N ARG A 145 -20.71 12.11 -5.89
CA ARG A 145 -19.79 12.64 -4.88
C ARG A 145 -18.51 13.18 -5.51
N ALA A 146 -17.90 12.42 -6.42
CA ALA A 146 -16.69 12.87 -7.09
C ALA A 146 -16.92 14.09 -8.01
N ALA A 147 -18.14 14.34 -8.45
CA ALA A 147 -18.52 15.50 -9.27
C ALA A 147 -18.99 16.71 -8.42
N ALA A 148 -19.18 16.52 -7.12
CA ALA A 148 -19.63 17.58 -6.22
C ALA A 148 -18.61 18.73 -6.17
N THR A 149 -19.11 19.96 -6.08
CA THR A 149 -18.26 21.18 -6.10
C THR A 149 -17.35 21.28 -4.89
N ASP A 150 -17.77 20.71 -3.76
CA ASP A 150 -17.04 20.65 -2.51
C ASP A 150 -16.17 19.39 -2.36
N TYR A 151 -16.15 18.49 -3.35
CA TYR A 151 -15.40 17.23 -3.28
C TYR A 151 -13.93 17.43 -2.90
N ARG A 152 -13.30 18.46 -3.47
CA ARG A 152 -11.93 18.85 -3.13
C ARG A 152 -11.78 19.15 -1.64
N GLN A 153 -12.70 19.94 -1.07
CA GLN A 153 -12.70 20.29 0.35
C GLN A 153 -12.90 19.03 1.21
N GLN A 154 -13.77 18.12 0.79
CA GLN A 154 -14.00 16.83 1.48
C GLN A 154 -12.73 15.97 1.54
N VAL A 155 -11.94 15.90 0.45
CA VAL A 155 -10.67 15.14 0.44
C VAL A 155 -9.71 15.68 1.51
N PHE A 156 -9.48 16.99 1.55
CA PHE A 156 -8.54 17.59 2.49
C PHE A 156 -9.05 17.60 3.94
N ALA A 157 -10.35 17.80 4.15
CA ALA A 157 -10.97 17.65 5.47
C ALA A 157 -10.87 16.19 5.96
N GLY A 158 -11.01 15.23 5.04
CA GLY A 158 -10.87 13.80 5.32
C GLY A 158 -9.49 13.40 5.85
N LEU A 159 -8.42 14.00 5.32
CA LEU A 159 -7.06 13.81 5.83
C LEU A 159 -6.87 14.34 7.26
N GLN A 160 -7.70 15.29 7.69
CA GLN A 160 -7.67 15.87 9.03
C GLN A 160 -8.67 15.22 10.00
N ALA A 161 -9.44 14.23 9.55
CA ALA A 161 -10.43 13.56 10.39
C ALA A 161 -9.79 12.80 11.55
N HIS A 162 -10.54 12.49 12.60
CA HIS A 162 -10.02 11.73 13.74
C HIS A 162 -9.94 10.22 13.48
N ASP A 163 -10.76 9.70 12.57
CA ASP A 163 -10.85 8.28 12.25
C ASP A 163 -9.68 7.87 11.31
N PRO A 164 -8.78 6.96 11.75
CA PRO A 164 -7.68 6.44 10.93
C PRO A 164 -8.14 5.80 9.61
N GLN A 165 -9.26 5.05 9.62
CA GLN A 165 -9.77 4.42 8.40
C GLN A 165 -10.29 5.48 7.41
N TRP A 166 -10.84 6.58 7.92
CA TRP A 166 -11.30 7.69 7.10
C TRP A 166 -10.10 8.44 6.49
N GLN A 167 -9.04 8.67 7.27
CA GLN A 167 -7.79 9.24 6.76
C GLN A 167 -7.15 8.36 5.68
N ASP A 168 -7.08 7.03 5.91
CA ASP A 168 -6.60 6.07 4.92
C ASP A 168 -7.39 6.14 3.62
N LEU A 169 -8.73 6.17 3.71
CA LEU A 169 -9.62 6.27 2.56
C LEU A 169 -9.35 7.52 1.72
N TRP A 170 -9.32 8.69 2.36
CA TRP A 170 -9.13 9.96 1.66
C TRP A 170 -7.71 10.13 1.12
N SER A 171 -6.71 9.53 1.76
CA SER A 171 -5.37 9.45 1.18
C SER A 171 -5.34 8.59 -0.10
N GLY A 172 -6.13 7.51 -0.15
CA GLY A 172 -6.37 6.70 -1.35
C GLY A 172 -7.03 7.49 -2.47
N GLU A 173 -8.10 8.21 -2.15
CA GLU A 173 -8.78 9.09 -3.09
C GLU A 173 -7.85 10.17 -3.66
N LEU A 174 -7.09 10.86 -2.79
CA LEU A 174 -6.15 11.90 -3.21
C LEU A 174 -5.09 11.32 -4.16
N ALA A 175 -4.46 10.20 -3.77
CA ALA A 175 -3.40 9.57 -4.56
C ALA A 175 -3.85 9.17 -5.97
N LEU A 176 -5.07 8.62 -6.09
CA LEU A 176 -5.58 8.14 -7.37
C LEU A 176 -6.27 9.23 -8.21
N ARG A 177 -6.58 10.40 -7.63
CA ARG A 177 -7.23 11.53 -8.32
C ARG A 177 -6.36 12.78 -8.42
N LEU A 178 -5.05 12.65 -8.21
CA LEU A 178 -4.14 13.79 -8.15
C LEU A 178 -4.25 14.77 -9.32
N GLN A 179 -4.29 14.27 -10.55
CA GLN A 179 -4.35 15.13 -11.74
C GLN A 179 -5.64 15.92 -11.82
N ARG A 180 -6.76 15.32 -11.40
CA ARG A 180 -8.08 15.96 -11.40
C ARG A 180 -8.18 17.05 -10.34
N LEU A 181 -7.47 16.88 -9.22
CA LEU A 181 -7.44 17.83 -8.12
C LEU A 181 -6.33 18.89 -8.28
N SER A 182 -5.50 18.82 -9.32
CA SER A 182 -4.49 19.85 -9.63
C SER A 182 -5.14 21.07 -10.30
N PRO A 183 -4.59 22.30 -10.13
CA PRO A 183 -3.44 22.67 -9.29
C PRO A 183 -3.79 22.71 -7.80
N TYR A 184 -2.78 22.53 -6.94
CA TYR A 184 -2.91 22.63 -5.48
C TYR A 184 -2.52 23.99 -4.95
N SER A 185 -3.23 24.47 -3.93
CA SER A 185 -2.82 25.65 -3.17
C SER A 185 -1.61 25.34 -2.28
N ALA A 186 -0.90 26.38 -1.85
CA ALA A 186 0.21 26.22 -0.91
C ALA A 186 -0.25 25.61 0.42
N GLU A 187 -1.46 25.93 0.87
CA GLU A 187 -2.05 25.41 2.11
C GLU A 187 -2.34 23.90 2.01
N GLU A 188 -2.87 23.46 0.88
CA GLU A 188 -3.16 22.03 0.63
C GLU A 188 -1.88 21.20 0.54
N LEU A 189 -0.85 21.73 -0.15
CA LEU A 189 0.45 21.08 -0.19
C LEU A 189 1.09 21.02 1.20
N ALA A 190 0.97 22.08 2.00
CA ALA A 190 1.45 22.10 3.38
C ALA A 190 0.71 21.07 4.24
N LEU A 191 -0.61 20.91 4.06
CA LEU A 191 -1.42 19.90 4.75
C LEU A 191 -0.95 18.49 4.42
N VAL A 192 -0.73 18.16 3.14
CA VAL A 192 -0.22 16.84 2.72
C VAL A 192 1.15 16.57 3.36
N ARG A 193 2.05 17.54 3.34
CA ARG A 193 3.38 17.42 3.97
C ARG A 193 3.27 17.20 5.47
N GLN A 194 2.43 17.97 6.15
CA GLN A 194 2.19 17.84 7.58
C GLN A 194 1.63 16.46 7.93
N PHE A 195 0.64 15.98 7.15
CA PHE A 195 0.04 14.67 7.34
C PHE A 195 1.07 13.54 7.19
N VAL A 196 1.92 13.60 6.16
CA VAL A 196 2.98 12.59 5.92
C VAL A 196 4.00 12.57 7.07
N LEU A 197 4.32 13.73 7.65
CA LEU A 197 5.26 13.85 8.75
C LEU A 197 4.66 13.54 10.14
N ALA A 198 3.34 13.51 10.26
CA ALA A 198 2.64 13.29 11.52
C ALA A 198 2.75 11.81 11.98
N PRO A 199 3.44 11.50 13.11
CA PRO A 199 3.59 10.12 13.57
C PRO A 199 2.26 9.43 13.93
N GLN A 200 1.25 10.21 14.29
CA GLN A 200 -0.08 9.74 14.65
C GLN A 200 -0.98 9.40 13.45
N SER A 201 -0.63 9.85 12.24
CA SER A 201 -1.37 9.50 11.02
C SER A 201 -1.07 8.04 10.63
N PRO A 202 -2.03 7.31 10.01
CA PRO A 202 -1.87 5.93 9.60
C PRO A 202 -0.61 5.74 8.76
N ALA A 203 0.21 4.73 9.11
CA ALA A 203 1.45 4.45 8.41
C ALA A 203 1.21 4.20 6.91
N THR A 204 0.14 3.47 6.57
CA THR A 204 -0.26 3.19 5.18
C THR A 204 -0.66 4.44 4.41
N ALA A 205 -1.45 5.34 4.99
CA ALA A 205 -1.81 6.63 4.39
C ALA A 205 -0.57 7.51 4.13
N ARG A 206 0.33 7.58 5.13
CA ARG A 206 1.58 8.33 5.03
C ARG A 206 2.47 7.76 3.91
N ALA A 207 2.63 6.44 3.87
CA ALA A 207 3.40 5.74 2.84
C ALA A 207 2.82 6.02 1.45
N ARG A 208 1.50 5.91 1.30
CA ARG A 208 0.79 6.16 0.04
C ARG A 208 1.03 7.57 -0.49
N LEU A 209 0.82 8.59 0.34
CA LEU A 209 0.99 9.98 -0.08
C LEU A 209 2.46 10.31 -0.35
N LEU A 210 3.39 9.74 0.43
CA LEU A 210 4.82 9.91 0.21
C LEU A 210 5.28 9.27 -1.11
N GLN A 211 4.88 8.02 -1.37
CA GLN A 211 5.13 7.33 -2.64
C GLN A 211 4.52 8.09 -3.82
N THR A 212 3.29 8.57 -3.64
CA THR A 212 2.59 9.37 -4.64
C THR A 212 3.35 10.65 -4.96
N ALA A 213 3.92 11.33 -3.95
CA ALA A 213 4.75 12.52 -4.15
C ALA A 213 6.07 12.20 -4.87
N PHE A 214 6.67 11.03 -4.64
CA PHE A 214 7.83 10.56 -5.39
C PHE A 214 7.48 10.29 -6.87
N ASP A 215 6.44 9.49 -7.13
CA ASP A 215 6.04 9.09 -8.49
C ASP A 215 5.48 10.24 -9.33
N ARG A 216 4.86 11.22 -8.67
CA ARG A 216 4.14 12.35 -9.30
C ARG A 216 4.64 13.70 -8.78
N SER A 217 5.95 13.82 -8.54
CA SER A 217 6.63 15.02 -8.02
C SER A 217 6.13 16.37 -8.62
N PRO A 218 5.91 16.52 -9.94
CA PRO A 218 5.42 17.78 -10.50
C PRO A 218 4.04 18.23 -9.99
N LEU A 219 3.21 17.29 -9.50
CA LEU A 219 1.85 17.58 -9.02
C LEU A 219 1.81 17.95 -7.54
N LEU A 220 2.69 17.40 -6.70
CA LEU A 220 2.72 17.65 -5.25
C LEU A 220 3.89 18.53 -4.81
N GLY A 221 4.63 19.09 -5.76
CA GLY A 221 5.80 19.92 -5.53
C GLY A 221 7.08 19.10 -5.48
N GLU A 222 8.17 19.71 -5.93
CA GLU A 222 9.44 19.01 -6.14
C GLU A 222 10.20 18.75 -4.84
N ASN A 223 10.86 17.59 -4.77
CA ASN A 223 11.91 17.17 -3.83
C ASN A 223 11.59 17.14 -2.32
N TRP A 224 10.48 17.72 -1.84
CA TRP A 224 10.14 17.70 -0.41
C TRP A 224 9.97 16.29 0.15
N TYR A 225 9.56 15.33 -0.69
CA TYR A 225 9.38 13.94 -0.30
C TYR A 225 10.71 13.26 0.09
N VAL A 226 11.83 13.74 -0.44
CA VAL A 226 13.18 13.24 -0.09
C VAL A 226 13.52 13.65 1.34
N GLU A 227 13.34 14.94 1.66
CA GLU A 227 13.54 15.48 3.01
C GLU A 227 12.59 14.81 4.02
N ALA A 228 11.33 14.60 3.62
CA ALA A 228 10.35 13.92 4.44
C ALA A 228 10.75 12.45 4.69
N ALA A 229 11.21 11.73 3.68
CA ALA A 229 11.70 10.36 3.82
C ALA A 229 12.89 10.28 4.78
N ALA A 230 13.91 11.12 4.61
CA ALA A 230 15.06 11.17 5.51
C ALA A 230 14.65 11.46 6.96
N ARG A 231 13.73 12.41 7.16
CA ARG A 231 13.20 12.75 8.48
C ARG A 231 12.42 11.60 9.11
N ILE A 232 11.55 10.93 8.35
CA ILE A 232 10.77 9.79 8.85
C ILE A 232 11.72 8.64 9.24
N LEU A 233 12.73 8.35 8.41
CA LEU A 233 13.72 7.31 8.73
C LEU A 233 14.46 7.63 10.03
N GLY A 234 14.90 8.88 10.22
CA GLY A 234 15.60 9.32 11.42
C GLY A 234 14.74 9.35 12.70
N GLN A 235 13.41 9.37 12.57
CA GLN A 235 12.47 9.38 13.69
C GLN A 235 11.87 8.00 13.99
N THR A 236 12.06 7.03 13.10
CA THR A 236 11.45 5.70 13.20
C THR A 236 12.52 4.69 13.59
N ALA A 237 12.26 3.92 14.65
CA ALA A 237 13.14 2.82 15.01
C ALA A 237 12.85 1.59 14.12
N PRO A 238 13.88 0.82 13.71
CA PRO A 238 13.68 -0.45 13.03
C PRO A 238 12.87 -1.41 13.90
N ARG A 239 11.87 -2.06 13.32
CA ARG A 239 11.13 -3.13 13.96
C ARG A 239 11.61 -4.48 13.44
N TYR A 240 11.69 -5.46 14.35
CA TYR A 240 12.28 -6.78 14.08
C TYR A 240 11.22 -7.89 13.95
N ASP A 241 9.96 -7.58 14.26
CA ASP A 241 8.85 -8.51 14.48
C ASP A 241 7.56 -8.08 13.77
N SER A 242 7.63 -7.16 12.81
CA SER A 242 6.47 -6.44 12.29
C SER A 242 5.46 -7.30 11.54
N ALA A 243 4.19 -7.06 11.85
CA ALA A 243 3.04 -7.43 11.04
C ALA A 243 2.95 -6.55 9.78
N VAL A 244 2.28 -7.07 8.75
CA VAL A 244 2.30 -6.64 7.33
C VAL A 244 1.92 -5.17 7.03
N GLY A 245 1.47 -4.36 7.99
CA GLY A 245 1.08 -2.96 7.77
C GLY A 245 2.11 -1.89 8.11
N ASP A 246 2.94 -2.11 9.13
CA ASP A 246 3.86 -1.08 9.66
C ASP A 246 5.14 -0.95 8.84
N ASP A 247 5.48 -1.99 8.06
CA ASP A 247 6.67 -1.99 7.21
C ASP A 247 6.47 -1.19 5.93
N GLN A 248 5.23 -0.93 5.50
CA GLN A 248 5.00 -0.26 4.21
C GLN A 248 5.60 1.15 4.21
N LEU A 249 5.42 1.92 5.29
CA LEU A 249 6.02 3.25 5.40
C LEU A 249 7.55 3.18 5.39
N SER A 250 8.12 2.29 6.18
CA SER A 250 9.57 2.10 6.27
C SER A 250 10.16 1.70 4.91
N TYR A 251 9.50 0.78 4.21
CA TYR A 251 9.90 0.32 2.89
C TYR A 251 9.81 1.44 1.86
N THR A 252 8.71 2.19 1.80
CA THR A 252 8.56 3.35 0.90
C THR A 252 9.63 4.40 1.16
N VAL A 253 9.90 4.72 2.43
CA VAL A 253 10.95 5.67 2.81
C VAL A 253 12.32 5.22 2.32
N LEU A 254 12.68 3.95 2.53
CA LEU A 254 13.95 3.40 2.07
C LEU A 254 14.03 3.34 0.53
N GLN A 255 12.93 3.03 -0.16
CA GLN A 255 12.90 3.06 -1.63
C GLN A 255 13.17 4.46 -2.18
N ILE A 256 12.55 5.50 -1.60
CA ILE A 256 12.79 6.89 -1.99
C ILE A 256 14.25 7.25 -1.73
N LEU A 257 14.79 6.91 -0.55
CA LEU A 257 16.18 7.21 -0.21
C LEU A 257 17.18 6.38 -1.04
N ALA A 258 16.81 5.21 -1.55
CA ALA A 258 17.66 4.45 -2.49
C ALA A 258 17.81 5.18 -3.83
N ALA A 259 16.81 5.96 -4.25
CA ALA A 259 16.91 6.85 -5.41
C ALA A 259 17.67 8.15 -5.10
N HIS A 260 17.84 8.49 -3.82
CA HIS A 260 18.49 9.71 -3.33
C HIS A 260 19.45 9.41 -2.16
N PRO A 261 20.49 8.58 -2.37
CA PRO A 261 21.31 8.04 -1.29
C PRO A 261 22.01 9.13 -0.47
N ASP A 262 22.40 10.24 -1.08
CA ASP A 262 23.09 11.35 -0.40
C ASP A 262 22.18 12.15 0.54
N ALA A 263 20.86 11.90 0.53
CA ALA A 263 19.91 12.61 1.38
C ALA A 263 19.86 12.11 2.83
N VAL A 264 20.57 11.02 3.15
CA VAL A 264 20.54 10.40 4.48
C VAL A 264 21.93 9.91 4.92
N ASP A 265 22.28 10.12 6.18
CA ASP A 265 23.53 9.63 6.76
C ASP A 265 23.49 8.09 6.90
N SER A 266 24.57 7.40 6.52
CA SER A 266 24.70 5.94 6.63
C SER A 266 24.43 5.42 8.05
N ARG A 267 24.72 6.21 9.09
CA ARG A 267 24.44 5.87 10.49
C ARG A 267 22.94 5.77 10.80
N VAL A 268 22.10 6.49 10.05
CA VAL A 268 20.64 6.41 10.16
C VAL A 268 20.11 5.19 9.40
N VAL A 269 20.77 4.78 8.32
CA VAL A 269 20.39 3.64 7.48
C VAL A 269 20.83 2.30 8.08
N GLU A 270 22.05 2.21 8.62
CA GLU A 270 22.63 0.96 9.13
C GLU A 270 21.73 0.18 10.11
N PRO A 271 21.01 0.81 11.08
CA PRO A 271 20.09 0.10 11.96
C PRO A 271 19.02 -0.72 11.23
N TRP A 272 18.63 -0.31 10.01
CA TRP A 272 17.60 -0.96 9.20
C TRP A 272 18.07 -2.23 8.50
N LEU A 273 19.38 -2.50 8.43
CA LEU A 273 19.92 -3.79 7.98
C LEU A 273 19.42 -4.96 8.84
N ALA A 274 19.04 -4.68 10.09
CA ALA A 274 18.51 -5.69 10.99
C ALA A 274 17.00 -5.97 10.83
N GLY A 275 16.29 -5.24 9.94
CA GLY A 275 14.87 -5.45 9.67
C GLY A 275 14.55 -6.75 8.93
N VAL A 276 13.30 -6.92 8.51
CA VAL A 276 12.90 -8.05 7.63
C VAL A 276 13.68 -8.00 6.30
N PRO A 277 13.86 -9.14 5.58
CA PRO A 277 14.73 -9.19 4.39
C PRO A 277 14.52 -8.08 3.35
N ALA A 278 13.27 -7.73 3.03
CA ALA A 278 12.98 -6.65 2.07
C ALA A 278 13.46 -5.26 2.54
N ILE A 279 13.33 -4.98 3.84
CA ILE A 279 13.79 -3.74 4.47
C ILE A 279 15.32 -3.73 4.52
N ALA A 280 15.93 -4.85 4.92
CA ALA A 280 17.37 -5.02 4.97
C ALA A 280 18.01 -4.84 3.59
N GLU A 281 17.38 -5.39 2.53
CA GLU A 281 17.81 -5.20 1.14
C GLU A 281 17.78 -3.73 0.73
N ALA A 282 16.67 -3.03 0.98
CA ALA A 282 16.54 -1.62 0.64
C ALA A 282 17.58 -0.75 1.37
N ALA A 283 17.83 -1.02 2.66
CA ALA A 283 18.86 -0.34 3.42
C ALA A 283 20.28 -0.62 2.87
N ALA A 284 20.58 -1.87 2.52
CA ALA A 284 21.87 -2.24 1.93
C ALA A 284 22.10 -1.56 0.57
N LEU A 285 21.05 -1.40 -0.26
CA LEU A 285 21.14 -0.69 -1.54
C LEU A 285 21.48 0.80 -1.37
N ILE A 286 20.91 1.47 -0.35
CA ILE A 286 21.27 2.86 -0.04
C ILE A 286 22.76 2.95 0.33
N LEU A 287 23.21 2.10 1.27
CA LEU A 287 24.60 2.09 1.71
C LEU A 287 25.55 1.80 0.55
N ARG A 288 25.20 0.85 -0.32
CA ARG A 288 25.99 0.54 -1.53
C ARG A 288 26.14 1.74 -2.45
N ALA A 289 25.05 2.47 -2.67
CA ALA A 289 25.03 3.62 -3.54
C ALA A 289 25.89 4.78 -2.99
N GLN A 290 26.03 4.88 -1.66
CA GLN A 290 26.96 5.81 -1.02
C GLN A 290 28.41 5.30 -1.10
N SER A 291 28.67 4.05 -0.70
CA SER A 291 29.97 3.38 -0.82
C SER A 291 29.83 1.87 -0.61
N PRO A 292 30.33 1.02 -1.55
CA PRO A 292 30.34 -0.43 -1.38
C PRO A 292 31.10 -0.90 -0.12
N GLU A 293 32.16 -0.21 0.28
CA GLU A 293 32.90 -0.48 1.50
C GLU A 293 32.05 -0.22 2.75
N GLN A 294 31.29 0.88 2.77
CA GLN A 294 30.37 1.18 3.87
C GLN A 294 29.26 0.12 4.01
N GLU A 295 28.70 -0.35 2.90
CA GLU A 295 27.76 -1.48 2.92
C GLU A 295 28.40 -2.70 3.58
N ARG A 296 29.61 -3.08 3.15
CA ARG A 296 30.30 -4.26 3.69
C ARG A 296 30.56 -4.12 5.19
N GLU A 297 31.11 -3.00 5.64
CA GLU A 297 31.37 -2.79 7.06
C GLU A 297 30.09 -2.79 7.90
N ALA A 298 29.02 -2.18 7.41
CA ALA A 298 27.73 -2.15 8.09
C ALA A 298 27.08 -3.54 8.19
N LEU A 299 27.21 -4.36 7.12
CA LEU A 299 26.79 -5.76 7.14
C LEU A 299 27.57 -6.55 8.18
N ASP A 300 28.88 -6.35 8.28
CA ASP A 300 29.76 -7.06 9.21
C ASP A 300 29.40 -6.71 10.66
N ARG A 301 29.22 -5.42 10.95
CA ARG A 301 28.74 -4.94 12.26
C ARG A 301 27.36 -5.53 12.59
N THR A 302 26.43 -5.54 11.64
CA THR A 302 25.07 -6.06 11.85
C THR A 302 25.06 -7.58 12.10
N LEU A 303 25.83 -8.35 11.31
CA LEU A 303 25.95 -9.80 11.46
C LEU A 303 26.61 -10.21 12.78
N SER A 304 27.46 -9.35 13.36
CA SER A 304 28.08 -9.57 14.67
C SER A 304 27.09 -9.45 15.83
N ARG A 305 25.91 -8.83 15.64
CA ARG A 305 24.90 -8.66 16.68
C ARG A 305 24.29 -10.01 17.06
N SER A 306 24.14 -10.26 18.36
CA SER A 306 23.63 -11.53 18.89
C SER A 306 22.13 -11.75 18.59
N LEU A 307 21.33 -10.67 18.59
CA LEU A 307 19.86 -10.74 18.52
C LEU A 307 19.25 -10.53 17.12
N LEU A 308 19.97 -10.86 16.05
CA LEU A 308 19.43 -10.77 14.69
C LEU A 308 18.51 -11.97 14.38
N PRO A 309 17.26 -11.77 13.89
CA PRO A 309 16.38 -12.85 13.48
C PRO A 309 17.05 -13.80 12.48
N ALA A 310 16.82 -15.12 12.63
CA ALA A 310 17.50 -16.13 11.82
C ALA A 310 17.31 -15.92 10.31
N VAL A 311 16.08 -15.61 9.88
CA VAL A 311 15.74 -15.35 8.48
C VAL A 311 16.53 -14.16 7.94
N THR A 312 16.57 -13.04 8.67
CA THR A 312 17.36 -11.86 8.27
C THR A 312 18.85 -12.17 8.27
N ARG A 313 19.36 -12.90 9.27
CA ARG A 313 20.77 -13.29 9.34
C ARG A 313 21.20 -14.10 8.12
N ASP A 314 20.40 -15.09 7.73
CA ASP A 314 20.70 -15.93 6.57
C ASP A 314 20.62 -15.12 5.27
N PHE A 315 19.62 -14.25 5.14
CA PHE A 315 19.53 -13.28 4.04
C PHE A 315 20.78 -12.41 3.95
N LEU A 316 21.21 -11.76 5.03
CA LEU A 316 22.39 -10.88 5.05
C LEU A 316 23.69 -11.63 4.73
N LYS A 317 23.84 -12.87 5.22
CA LYS A 317 25.00 -13.73 4.87
C LYS A 317 25.04 -14.02 3.37
N GLN A 318 23.91 -14.41 2.79
CA GLN A 318 23.81 -14.65 1.34
C GLN A 318 24.05 -13.37 0.54
N HIS A 319 23.50 -12.25 0.99
CA HIS A 319 23.71 -10.95 0.36
C HIS A 319 25.18 -10.54 0.37
N ARG A 320 25.86 -10.66 1.53
CA ARG A 320 27.30 -10.42 1.67
C ARG A 320 28.14 -11.28 0.72
N GLN A 321 27.79 -12.55 0.53
CA GLN A 321 28.50 -13.45 -0.39
C GLN A 321 28.37 -13.06 -1.86
N ARG A 322 27.30 -12.36 -2.24
CA ARG A 322 27.08 -11.88 -3.61
C ARG A 322 27.80 -10.57 -3.92
N LEU A 323 28.33 -9.88 -2.90
CA LEU A 323 29.10 -8.66 -3.12
C LEU A 323 30.42 -9.00 -3.81
N PRO A 324 30.78 -8.33 -4.92
CA PRO A 324 32.06 -8.55 -5.56
C PRO A 324 33.19 -8.25 -4.56
N MET A 325 34.16 -9.17 -4.45
CA MET A 325 35.37 -8.91 -3.66
C MET A 325 36.06 -7.69 -4.26
N THR A 326 36.21 -6.62 -3.48
CA THR A 326 37.01 -5.47 -3.87
C THR A 326 38.48 -5.87 -3.82
N ALA A 327 39.28 -5.39 -4.76
CA ALA A 327 40.66 -5.81 -5.01
C ALA A 327 41.64 -5.72 -3.81
N ALA A 328 41.23 -5.13 -2.68
CA ALA A 328 41.99 -5.13 -1.44
C ALA A 328 42.09 -6.52 -0.78
N ASP A 329 41.16 -7.44 -1.05
CA ASP A 329 41.15 -8.79 -0.46
C ASP A 329 42.15 -9.78 -1.10
N HIS A 330 42.94 -9.35 -2.09
CA HIS A 330 44.01 -10.14 -2.72
C HIS A 330 45.42 -9.81 -2.21
N THR A 331 45.53 -9.07 -1.11
CA THR A 331 46.83 -8.69 -0.51
C THR A 331 47.08 -9.30 0.87
N GLN A 332 46.58 -10.52 1.12
CA GLN A 332 47.01 -11.35 2.25
C GLN A 332 47.37 -12.76 1.82
#